data_AF-N1QPA3-F1
#
_entry.id   AF-N1QPA3-F1
#
_cell.length_a   1.000
_cell.length_b   1.000
_cell.length_c   1.000
_cell.angle_alpha   90.00
_cell.angle_beta   90.00
_cell.angle_gamma   90.00
#
_symmetry.space_group_name_H-M   'P 1'
#
loop_
_entity.id
_entity.type
_entity.pdbx_description
1 polymer ?
#
loop_
_entity_poly.entity_id
_entity_poly.type
_entity_poly.pdbx_seq_one_letter_code
_entity_poly.pdbx_strand_id
1 'polypeptide(L)'
;MAAPETSTCGAGPALLFPSSSSSSSSARVEAVVVFTICDSFVRRPDQAERVIGTLLGSVLPDGTVHVRNAYVVPHSESADQVALDIEYHHNMYASHQKVNPKEVLVGWFSTGFGVSGGSTLIHEFYSREVQSPIHLTVDTGFTMGEASIKAYVSSNLSLGDRHLAAQFQEIPLDLKMLDAEKVGCKFHFEIISVVQGKHFFLHVVALAVDTVEMLKSTMVEKLPNDLEGMESSMQNLYALIDEIYKYVDDVVEARVAPDNKIGRFIADTVSSMPKLSPASFDRLFNDKIQDNLALVYLSSITRTQIAVAEKLNTAAQMRLKLRASDRTFKERLRMAKKIEDDPAVHRPGGLDHVHLRTGALLDIVPAFNAL
;
A
#
# COMPACT_ATOMS: atom_id res chain seq x y z
N MET A 1 -1.87 60.95 -16.86
CA MET A 1 -0.97 60.07 -16.10
C MET A 1 -1.79 59.53 -14.94
N ALA A 2 -2.54 58.46 -15.20
CA ALA A 2 -3.54 57.91 -14.28
C ALA A 2 -2.92 56.82 -13.42
N ALA A 3 -3.22 56.84 -12.12
CA ALA A 3 -2.81 55.85 -11.13
C ALA A 3 -3.47 54.49 -11.41
N PRO A 4 -2.83 53.36 -11.03
CA PRO A 4 -3.40 52.04 -11.25
C PRO A 4 -4.49 51.75 -10.22
N GLU A 5 -5.65 51.30 -10.72
CA GLU A 5 -6.77 50.82 -9.92
C GLU A 5 -6.40 49.49 -9.25
N THR A 6 -6.35 49.48 -7.92
CA THR A 6 -6.32 48.26 -7.12
C THR A 6 -7.72 47.63 -7.12
N SER A 7 -7.88 46.51 -7.83
CA SER A 7 -9.08 45.70 -7.80
C SER A 7 -9.17 44.94 -6.46
N THR A 8 -10.00 45.42 -5.54
CA THR A 8 -10.40 44.71 -4.32
C THR A 8 -11.45 43.65 -4.69
N CYS A 9 -11.04 42.38 -4.78
CA CYS A 9 -11.97 41.27 -4.95
C CYS A 9 -12.36 40.74 -3.55
N GLY A 10 -13.60 40.97 -3.14
CA GLY A 10 -14.12 40.53 -1.84
C GLY A 10 -14.33 39.02 -1.77
N ALA A 11 -14.01 38.43 -0.62
CA ALA A 11 -14.22 37.02 -0.33
C ALA A 11 -15.71 36.65 -0.35
N GLY A 12 -16.12 35.81 -1.31
CA GLY A 12 -17.43 35.18 -1.30
C GLY A 12 -17.45 33.98 -0.33
N PRO A 13 -18.54 33.73 0.41
CA PRO A 13 -18.65 32.61 1.33
C PRO A 13 -18.65 31.28 0.57
N ALA A 14 -17.85 30.31 1.04
CA ALA A 14 -17.88 28.93 0.54
C ALA A 14 -19.17 28.24 1.02
N LEU A 15 -19.96 27.70 0.10
CA LEU A 15 -21.21 27.00 0.40
C LEU A 15 -21.07 25.50 0.14
N LEU A 16 -21.37 24.69 1.16
CA LEU A 16 -21.40 23.23 1.09
C LEU A 16 -22.83 22.76 0.82
N PHE A 17 -23.03 21.93 -0.20
CA PHE A 17 -24.33 21.31 -0.49
C PHE A 17 -24.16 19.79 -0.69
N PRO A 18 -25.08 18.95 -0.17
CA PRO A 18 -25.08 17.52 -0.43
C PRO A 18 -25.33 17.24 -1.92
N SER A 19 -24.75 16.14 -2.39
CA SER A 19 -24.57 15.77 -3.79
C SER A 19 -25.89 15.76 -4.60
N SER A 20 -26.06 16.77 -5.46
CA SER A 20 -26.95 16.72 -6.62
C SER A 20 -26.19 16.17 -7.84
N SER A 21 -26.77 15.15 -8.47
CA SER A 21 -26.21 14.26 -9.49
C SER A 21 -25.86 14.94 -10.83
N SER A 22 -24.76 15.71 -10.91
CA SER A 22 -24.36 16.32 -12.19
C SER A 22 -22.86 16.51 -12.44
N SER A 23 -21.96 15.85 -11.70
CA SER A 23 -20.53 15.78 -12.08
C SER A 23 -20.03 14.34 -11.97
N SER A 24 -19.64 13.74 -13.10
CA SER A 24 -19.19 12.33 -13.21
C SER A 24 -17.73 12.13 -12.80
N SER A 25 -17.21 12.99 -11.93
CA SER A 25 -15.80 12.97 -11.53
C SER A 25 -15.66 12.19 -10.23
N SER A 26 -14.83 11.16 -10.23
CA SER A 26 -14.43 10.43 -9.03
C SER A 26 -12.94 10.58 -8.79
N ALA A 27 -12.51 10.46 -7.54
CA ALA A 27 -11.10 10.51 -7.16
C ALA A 27 -10.64 9.14 -6.68
N ARG A 28 -9.47 8.69 -7.14
CA ARG A 28 -8.78 7.53 -6.58
C ARG A 28 -7.44 7.99 -6.02
N VAL A 29 -7.19 7.71 -4.74
CA VAL A 29 -6.01 8.19 -4.02
C VAL A 29 -5.18 7.01 -3.52
N GLU A 30 -3.88 7.04 -3.79
CA GLU A 30 -2.92 6.08 -3.24
C GLU A 30 -2.57 6.38 -1.78
N ALA A 31 -2.38 5.35 -0.96
CA ALA A 31 -2.18 5.48 0.48
C ALA A 31 -0.92 6.31 0.85
N VAL A 32 0.15 6.25 0.06
CA VAL A 32 1.36 7.09 0.23
C VAL A 32 1.03 8.58 0.31
N VAL A 33 0.01 9.05 -0.40
CA VAL A 33 -0.40 10.45 -0.40
C VAL A 33 -0.91 10.84 0.98
N VAL A 34 -1.78 10.01 1.56
CA VAL A 34 -2.33 10.24 2.91
C VAL A 34 -1.22 10.25 3.95
N PHE A 35 -0.28 9.29 3.87
CA PHE A 35 0.87 9.27 4.78
C PHE A 35 1.73 10.52 4.65
N THR A 36 1.99 10.97 3.42
CA THR A 36 2.76 12.20 3.18
C THR A 36 2.08 13.43 3.77
N ILE A 37 0.75 13.52 3.64
CA ILE A 37 -0.04 14.62 4.21
C ILE A 37 0.04 14.60 5.74
N CYS A 38 -0.16 13.44 6.37
CA CYS A 38 -0.13 13.31 7.82
C CYS A 38 1.26 13.55 8.40
N ASP A 39 2.30 13.00 7.77
CA ASP A 39 3.70 13.23 8.12
C ASP A 39 4.07 14.72 8.01
N SER A 40 3.56 15.39 6.98
CA SER A 40 3.71 16.83 6.81
C SER A 40 2.98 17.65 7.87
N PHE A 41 1.81 17.21 8.31
CA PHE A 41 1.09 17.81 9.42
C PHE A 41 1.88 17.73 10.73
N VAL A 42 2.58 16.62 10.98
CA VAL A 42 3.43 16.44 12.19
C VAL A 42 4.64 17.38 12.16
N ARG A 43 5.23 17.60 10.97
CA ARG A 43 6.42 18.44 10.79
C ARG A 43 6.15 19.93 10.69
N ARG A 44 4.88 20.35 10.69
CA ARG A 44 4.52 21.77 10.51
C ARG A 44 5.06 22.62 11.66
N PRO A 45 5.38 23.91 11.42
CA PRO A 45 5.73 24.81 12.51
C PRO A 45 4.53 25.01 13.44
N ASP A 46 4.76 25.19 14.74
CA ASP A 46 3.71 25.30 15.77
C ASP A 46 2.69 26.43 15.51
N GLN A 47 3.07 27.43 14.73
CA GLN A 47 2.23 28.58 14.35
C GLN A 47 1.25 28.26 13.21
N ALA A 48 1.45 27.17 12.47
CA ALA A 48 0.60 26.78 11.36
C ALA A 48 -0.53 25.86 11.86
N GLU A 49 -1.78 26.31 11.73
CA GLU A 49 -2.94 25.50 12.08
C GLU A 49 -3.20 24.38 11.05
N ARG A 50 -2.84 24.62 9.79
CA ARG A 50 -3.00 23.64 8.70
C ARG A 50 -1.80 23.58 7.77
N VAL A 51 -1.75 22.51 6.98
CA VAL A 51 -0.78 22.27 5.92
C VAL A 51 -1.52 22.26 4.58
N ILE A 52 -0.96 22.95 3.59
CA ILE A 52 -1.45 23.00 2.21
C ILE A 52 -0.36 22.42 1.31
N GLY A 53 -0.77 21.71 0.28
CA GLY A 53 0.15 21.25 -0.74
C GLY A 53 -0.51 20.87 -2.05
N THR A 54 0.31 20.48 -3.01
CA THR A 54 -0.11 20.13 -4.36
C THR A 54 -0.25 18.62 -4.50
N LEU A 55 -1.27 18.19 -5.23
CA LEU A 55 -1.52 16.80 -5.61
C LEU A 55 -1.02 16.53 -7.03
N LEU A 56 -0.30 15.43 -7.18
CA LEU A 56 0.25 14.94 -8.43
C LEU A 56 -0.36 13.59 -8.80
N GLY A 57 -0.58 13.40 -10.09
CA GLY A 57 -1.25 12.20 -10.55
C GLY A 57 -1.50 12.19 -12.05
N SER A 58 -2.57 11.52 -12.45
CA SER A 58 -3.02 11.46 -13.84
C SER A 58 -4.53 11.37 -13.89
N VAL A 59 -5.13 12.01 -14.88
CA VAL A 59 -6.56 11.85 -15.17
C VAL A 59 -6.72 10.64 -16.09
N LEU A 60 -7.55 9.68 -15.67
CA LEU A 60 -7.86 8.49 -16.45
C LEU A 60 -8.88 8.83 -17.57
N PRO A 61 -8.97 8.02 -18.65
CA PRO A 61 -9.90 8.29 -19.76
C PRO A 61 -11.38 8.28 -19.37
N ASP A 62 -11.72 7.66 -18.24
CA ASP A 62 -13.07 7.60 -17.66
C ASP A 62 -13.45 8.88 -16.89
N GLY A 63 -12.53 9.85 -16.77
CA GLY A 63 -12.72 11.08 -15.99
C GLY A 63 -12.40 10.93 -14.50
N THR A 64 -11.91 9.75 -14.07
CA THR A 64 -11.44 9.52 -12.70
C THR A 64 -10.06 10.12 -12.51
N VAL A 65 -9.88 10.93 -11.46
CA VAL A 65 -8.57 11.50 -11.15
C VAL A 65 -7.80 10.55 -10.25
N HIS A 66 -6.67 10.04 -10.76
CA HIS A 66 -5.79 9.14 -10.02
C HIS A 66 -4.65 9.92 -9.38
N VAL A 67 -4.70 10.09 -8.06
CA VAL A 67 -3.72 10.80 -7.24
C VAL A 67 -2.70 9.80 -6.71
N ARG A 68 -1.43 10.00 -7.08
CA ARG A 68 -0.33 9.07 -6.78
C ARG A 68 0.71 9.67 -5.84
N ASN A 69 0.87 10.99 -5.88
CA ASN A 69 1.91 11.66 -5.12
C ASN A 69 1.43 13.04 -4.66
N ALA A 70 2.10 13.60 -3.66
CA ALA A 70 1.80 14.92 -3.13
C ALA A 70 3.04 15.55 -2.51
N TYR A 71 3.09 16.88 -2.50
CA TYR A 71 4.14 17.62 -1.79
C TYR A 71 3.56 18.89 -1.17
N VAL A 72 4.18 19.34 -0.08
CA VAL A 72 3.76 20.52 0.68
C VAL A 72 4.25 21.79 -0.01
N VAL A 73 3.42 22.83 0.01
CA VAL A 73 3.82 24.17 -0.44
C VAL A 73 3.84 25.09 0.78
N PRO A 74 4.97 25.78 1.05
CA PRO A 74 5.02 26.80 2.09
C PRO A 74 3.97 27.87 1.85
N HIS A 75 3.21 28.17 2.89
CA HIS A 75 2.14 29.15 2.82
C HIS A 75 2.08 29.98 4.10
N SER A 76 1.54 31.19 3.97
CA SER A 76 1.21 32.06 5.09
C SER A 76 -0.28 32.40 5.01
N GLU A 77 -1.00 32.16 6.09
CA GLU A 77 -2.43 32.43 6.19
C GLU A 77 -2.67 33.51 7.25
N SER A 78 -3.38 34.55 6.85
CA SER A 78 -3.96 35.57 7.72
C SER A 78 -5.48 35.54 7.55
N ALA A 79 -6.23 36.21 8.43
CA ALA A 79 -7.69 36.14 8.46
C ALA A 79 -8.39 36.37 7.09
N ASP A 80 -7.84 37.26 6.25
CA ASP A 80 -8.40 37.63 4.95
C ASP A 80 -7.48 37.35 3.75
N GLN A 81 -6.28 36.81 3.97
CA GLN A 81 -5.27 36.64 2.91
C GLN A 81 -4.53 35.31 3.05
N VAL A 82 -4.37 34.62 1.92
CA VAL A 82 -3.54 33.42 1.82
C VAL A 82 -2.46 33.69 0.78
N ALA A 83 -1.20 33.54 1.18
CA ALA A 83 -0.04 33.66 0.30
C ALA A 83 0.64 32.30 0.14
N LEU A 84 0.79 31.85 -1.10
CA LEU A 84 1.52 30.64 -1.48
C LEU A 84 2.88 31.03 -2.07
N ASP A 85 3.92 30.27 -1.73
CA ASP A 85 5.22 30.42 -2.39
C ASP A 85 5.19 29.80 -3.80
N ILE A 86 4.94 30.65 -4.79
CA ILE A 86 4.83 30.26 -6.20
C ILE A 86 6.17 29.81 -6.78
N GLU A 87 7.29 30.40 -6.34
CA GLU A 87 8.62 30.03 -6.82
C GLU A 87 9.00 28.62 -6.35
N TYR A 88 8.75 28.33 -5.06
CA TYR A 88 8.91 26.99 -4.53
C TYR A 88 8.03 25.98 -5.28
N HIS A 89 6.76 26.33 -5.52
CA HIS A 89 5.83 25.47 -6.26
C HIS A 89 6.36 25.10 -7.65
N HIS A 90 6.80 26.07 -8.45
CA HIS A 90 7.34 25.80 -9.79
C HIS A 90 8.62 24.96 -9.76
N ASN A 91 9.55 25.28 -8.87
CA ASN A 91 10.81 24.54 -8.74
C ASN A 91 10.59 23.09 -8.32
N MET A 92 9.66 22.87 -7.38
CA MET A 92 9.32 21.54 -6.91
C MET A 92 8.58 20.74 -7.99
N TYR A 93 7.60 21.35 -8.65
CA TYR A 93 6.89 20.70 -9.76
C TYR A 93 7.83 20.30 -10.91
N ALA A 94 8.76 21.20 -11.30
CA ALA A 94 9.77 20.89 -12.30
C ALA A 94 10.70 19.74 -11.89
N SER A 95 11.00 19.61 -10.59
CA SER A 95 11.80 18.51 -10.07
C SER A 95 11.03 17.18 -10.11
N HIS A 96 9.75 17.18 -9.75
CA HIS A 96 8.90 16.01 -9.86
C HIS A 96 8.71 15.56 -11.31
N GLN A 97 8.53 16.49 -12.26
CA GLN A 97 8.45 16.16 -13.68
C GLN A 97 9.73 15.49 -14.22
N LYS A 98 10.92 15.85 -13.69
CA LYS A 98 12.17 15.19 -14.08
C LYS A 98 12.24 13.73 -13.63
N VAL A 99 11.65 13.42 -12.48
CA VAL A 99 11.61 12.05 -11.93
C VAL A 99 10.52 11.23 -12.61
N ASN A 100 9.32 11.79 -12.72
CA ASN A 100 8.19 11.13 -13.36
C ASN A 100 7.37 12.10 -14.22
N PRO A 101 7.60 12.16 -15.55
CA PRO A 101 6.85 13.05 -16.42
C PRO A 101 5.39 12.63 -16.62
N LYS A 102 4.99 11.43 -16.19
CA LYS A 102 3.60 10.96 -16.25
C LYS A 102 2.73 11.47 -15.10
N GLU A 103 3.34 12.14 -14.12
CA GLU A 103 2.65 12.77 -13.00
C GLU A 103 2.49 14.25 -13.30
N VAL A 104 1.24 14.64 -13.56
CA VAL A 104 0.85 16.03 -13.79
C VAL A 104 0.15 16.57 -12.56
N LEU A 105 0.06 17.90 -12.47
CA LEU A 105 -0.73 18.57 -11.46
C LEU A 105 -2.20 18.20 -11.63
N VAL A 106 -2.84 17.68 -10.59
CA VAL A 106 -4.26 17.26 -10.61
C VAL A 106 -5.12 18.01 -9.59
N GLY A 107 -4.49 18.70 -8.64
CA GLY A 107 -5.22 19.41 -7.60
C GLY A 107 -4.33 19.81 -6.43
N TRP A 108 -4.95 19.98 -5.27
CA TRP A 108 -4.30 20.40 -4.05
C TRP A 108 -4.97 19.77 -2.82
N PHE A 109 -4.24 19.71 -1.72
CA PHE A 109 -4.75 19.20 -0.45
C PHE A 109 -4.64 20.23 0.66
N SER A 110 -5.49 20.08 1.66
CA SER A 110 -5.37 20.78 2.94
C SER A 110 -5.66 19.86 4.11
N THR A 111 -4.96 20.06 5.22
CA THR A 111 -5.29 19.40 6.48
C THR A 111 -6.35 20.18 7.23
N GLY A 112 -7.27 19.50 7.91
CA GLY A 112 -8.30 20.11 8.74
C GLY A 112 -9.71 19.65 8.36
N PHE A 113 -10.69 20.18 9.08
CA PHE A 113 -12.07 19.76 8.93
C PHE A 113 -12.77 20.54 7.80
N GLY A 114 -12.94 19.89 6.65
CA GLY A 114 -13.74 20.42 5.54
C GLY A 114 -13.15 21.65 4.84
N VAL A 115 -14.03 22.41 4.18
CA VAL A 115 -13.66 23.58 3.36
C VAL A 115 -13.75 24.85 4.20
N SER A 116 -12.72 25.70 4.11
CA SER A 116 -12.63 26.98 4.84
C SER A 116 -12.81 28.19 3.91
N GLY A 117 -12.97 29.39 4.48
CA GLY A 117 -13.02 30.63 3.67
C GLY A 117 -11.77 30.86 2.80
N GLY A 118 -10.57 30.52 3.30
CA GLY A 118 -9.32 30.59 2.54
C GLY A 118 -9.22 29.56 1.41
N SER A 119 -10.03 28.50 1.44
CA SER A 119 -10.01 27.44 0.42
C SER A 119 -10.44 27.94 -0.96
N THR A 120 -11.32 28.95 -1.04
CA THR A 120 -11.73 29.58 -2.31
C THR A 120 -10.56 30.27 -3.00
N LEU A 121 -9.76 31.03 -2.26
CA LEU A 121 -8.59 31.76 -2.80
C LEU A 121 -7.52 30.79 -3.30
N ILE A 122 -7.25 29.74 -2.54
CA ILE A 122 -6.29 28.69 -2.93
C ILE A 122 -6.79 27.95 -4.16
N HIS A 123 -8.09 27.62 -4.20
CA HIS A 123 -8.68 26.93 -5.34
C HIS A 123 -8.58 27.76 -6.62
N GLU A 124 -8.77 29.08 -6.55
CA GLU A 124 -8.61 29.97 -7.70
C GLU A 124 -7.17 29.96 -8.23
N PHE A 125 -6.17 29.93 -7.34
CA PHE A 125 -4.76 29.79 -7.74
C PHE A 125 -4.52 28.52 -8.57
N TYR A 126 -4.91 27.36 -8.04
CA TYR A 126 -4.72 26.08 -8.75
C TYR A 126 -5.58 25.96 -10.00
N SER A 127 -6.74 26.62 -10.06
CA SER A 127 -7.61 26.63 -11.25
C SER A 127 -6.98 27.36 -12.45
N ARG A 128 -5.98 28.21 -12.21
CA ARG A 128 -5.19 28.87 -13.27
C ARG A 128 -4.14 27.94 -13.86
N GLU A 129 -3.67 26.96 -13.08
CA GLU A 129 -2.64 25.99 -13.48
C GLU A 129 -3.23 24.72 -14.10
N VAL A 130 -4.38 24.24 -13.60
CA VAL A 130 -5.04 23.03 -14.10
C VAL A 130 -6.54 23.23 -14.33
N GLN A 131 -7.07 22.54 -15.33
CA GLN A 131 -8.50 22.47 -15.58
C GLN A 131 -9.17 21.58 -14.53
N SER A 132 -10.09 22.14 -13.74
CA SER A 132 -10.86 21.45 -12.70
C SER A 132 -10.00 20.76 -11.62
N PRO A 133 -9.24 21.53 -10.81
CA PRO A 133 -8.45 20.96 -9.73
C PRO A 133 -9.33 20.27 -8.68
N ILE A 134 -8.90 19.12 -8.19
CA ILE A 134 -9.52 18.48 -7.02
C ILE A 134 -8.94 19.07 -5.73
N HIS A 135 -9.81 19.30 -4.75
CA HIS A 135 -9.42 19.66 -3.40
C HIS A 135 -9.60 18.46 -2.47
N LEU A 136 -8.50 17.92 -1.93
CA LEU A 136 -8.53 16.83 -0.94
C LEU A 136 -8.39 17.39 0.47
N THR A 137 -9.31 17.06 1.36
CA THR A 137 -9.21 17.39 2.78
C THR A 137 -8.94 16.14 3.60
N VAL A 138 -7.93 16.21 4.47
CA VAL A 138 -7.60 15.14 5.43
C VAL A 138 -7.75 15.69 6.83
N ASP A 139 -8.66 15.11 7.61
CA ASP A 139 -8.80 15.46 9.02
C ASP A 139 -7.70 14.79 9.84
N THR A 140 -6.95 15.62 10.55
CA THR A 140 -5.83 15.23 11.43
C THR A 140 -6.15 15.49 12.91
N GLY A 141 -7.30 16.09 13.22
CA GLY A 141 -7.72 16.41 14.58
C GLY A 141 -8.38 15.23 15.30
N PHE A 142 -8.87 14.23 14.56
CA PHE A 142 -9.55 13.03 15.08
C PHE A 142 -10.63 13.34 16.12
N THR A 143 -11.22 14.54 16.07
CA THR A 143 -12.17 15.03 17.08
C THR A 143 -13.44 14.20 17.13
N MET A 144 -13.78 13.51 16.04
CA MET A 144 -14.92 12.60 15.95
C MET A 144 -14.55 11.12 16.08
N GLY A 145 -13.32 10.79 16.46
CA GLY A 145 -12.86 9.39 16.55
C GLY A 145 -12.51 8.74 15.21
N GLU A 146 -12.89 9.35 14.08
CA GLU A 146 -12.59 8.89 12.73
C GLU A 146 -11.79 9.94 11.95
N ALA A 147 -10.86 9.52 11.09
CA ALA A 147 -10.21 10.37 10.09
C ALA A 147 -11.15 10.49 8.91
N SER A 148 -11.61 11.71 8.66
CA SER A 148 -12.37 12.00 7.45
C SER A 148 -11.42 12.40 6.32
N ILE A 149 -11.45 11.61 5.24
CA ILE A 149 -10.79 11.94 3.98
C ILE A 149 -11.90 12.22 2.98
N LYS A 150 -11.95 13.45 2.48
CA LYS A 150 -12.98 13.90 1.54
C LYS A 150 -12.34 14.59 0.35
N ALA A 151 -12.93 14.40 -0.82
CA ALA A 151 -12.51 15.06 -2.04
C ALA A 151 -13.64 15.96 -2.54
N TYR A 152 -13.28 17.16 -2.98
CA TYR A 152 -14.20 18.17 -3.49
C TYR A 152 -13.79 18.64 -4.87
N VAL A 153 -14.79 18.91 -5.69
CA VAL A 153 -14.66 19.63 -6.96
C VAL A 153 -15.36 20.97 -6.82
N SER A 154 -14.75 22.03 -7.35
CA SER A 154 -15.39 23.34 -7.38
C SER A 154 -16.29 23.47 -8.60
N SER A 155 -17.48 24.01 -8.39
CA SER A 155 -18.39 24.48 -9.42
C SER A 155 -18.66 25.96 -9.21
N ASN A 156 -18.62 26.75 -10.28
CA ASN A 156 -18.95 28.16 -10.20
C ASN A 156 -20.47 28.32 -10.12
N LEU A 157 -20.97 28.79 -8.97
CA LEU A 157 -22.38 29.11 -8.83
C LEU A 157 -22.64 30.47 -9.47
N SER A 158 -23.31 30.47 -10.62
CA SER A 158 -23.83 31.66 -11.28
C SER A 158 -25.35 31.74 -11.16
N LEU A 159 -25.87 32.96 -10.96
CA LEU A 159 -27.30 33.24 -11.05
C LEU A 159 -27.49 34.24 -12.21
N GLY A 160 -27.95 33.73 -13.35
CA GLY A 160 -27.93 34.47 -14.62
C GLY A 160 -26.50 34.74 -15.07
N ASP A 161 -26.20 35.99 -15.45
CA ASP A 161 -24.87 36.42 -15.89
C ASP A 161 -23.92 36.81 -14.72
N ARG A 162 -24.36 36.67 -13.46
CA ARG A 162 -23.58 37.08 -12.30
C ARG A 162 -22.98 35.87 -11.59
N HIS A 163 -21.65 35.81 -11.53
CA HIS A 163 -20.92 34.85 -10.70
C HIS A 163 -21.10 35.22 -9.22
N LEU A 164 -21.60 34.28 -8.41
CA LEU A 164 -21.91 34.50 -6.99
C LEU A 164 -20.82 33.98 -6.07
N ALA A 165 -20.43 32.70 -6.21
CA ALA A 165 -19.42 32.06 -5.36
C ALA A 165 -18.89 30.77 -6.00
N ALA A 166 -17.72 30.32 -5.53
CA ALA A 166 -17.25 28.96 -5.75
C ALA A 166 -17.98 28.00 -4.80
N GLN A 167 -18.61 26.97 -5.36
CA GLN A 167 -19.31 25.92 -4.64
C GLN A 167 -18.43 24.68 -4.60
N PHE A 168 -18.16 24.13 -3.42
CA PHE A 168 -17.43 22.88 -3.29
C PHE A 168 -18.41 21.71 -3.16
N GLN A 169 -18.38 20.82 -4.16
CA GLN A 169 -19.19 19.61 -4.21
C GLN A 169 -18.33 18.40 -3.84
N GLU A 170 -18.78 17.61 -2.87
CA GLU A 170 -18.11 16.36 -2.48
C GLU A 170 -18.26 15.32 -3.60
N ILE A 171 -17.13 14.70 -3.98
CA ILE A 171 -17.05 13.64 -4.98
C ILE A 171 -16.69 12.30 -4.33
N PRO A 172 -17.12 11.16 -4.91
CA PRO A 172 -16.75 9.85 -4.39
C PRO A 172 -15.23 9.65 -4.46
N LEU A 173 -14.68 9.20 -3.33
CA LEU A 173 -13.26 8.93 -3.13
C LEU A 173 -13.02 7.43 -2.92
N ASP A 174 -12.13 6.83 -3.72
CA ASP A 174 -11.67 5.45 -3.58
C ASP A 174 -10.20 5.44 -3.11
N LEU A 175 -9.96 4.99 -1.88
CA LEU A 175 -8.62 4.87 -1.33
C LEU A 175 -8.03 3.51 -1.70
N LYS A 176 -6.90 3.53 -2.41
CA LYS A 176 -6.20 2.31 -2.82
C LYS A 176 -4.83 2.22 -2.21
N MET A 177 -4.48 1.00 -1.81
CA MET A 177 -3.16 0.68 -1.31
C MET A 177 -2.49 -0.29 -2.29
N LEU A 178 -1.28 0.06 -2.73
CA LEU A 178 -0.45 -0.80 -3.56
C LEU A 178 0.02 -2.01 -2.75
N ASP A 179 0.28 -3.14 -3.39
CA ASP A 179 0.67 -4.36 -2.65
C ASP A 179 1.97 -4.19 -1.86
N ALA A 180 2.92 -3.39 -2.37
CA ALA A 180 4.13 -3.02 -1.62
C ALA A 180 3.81 -2.17 -0.38
N GLU A 181 2.85 -1.25 -0.47
CA GLU A 181 2.40 -0.43 0.66
C GLU A 181 1.67 -1.28 1.70
N LYS A 182 0.84 -2.23 1.28
CA LYS A 182 0.16 -3.19 2.17
C LYS A 182 1.14 -3.94 3.06
N VAL A 183 2.22 -4.43 2.45
CA VAL A 183 3.29 -5.12 3.18
C VAL A 183 3.98 -4.16 4.15
N GLY A 184 4.31 -2.94 3.71
CA GLY A 184 4.95 -1.93 4.56
C GLY A 184 4.10 -1.49 5.77
N CYS A 185 2.82 -1.18 5.55
CA CYS A 185 1.89 -0.80 6.62
C CYS A 185 1.68 -1.95 7.61
N LYS A 186 1.63 -3.20 7.13
CA LYS A 186 1.49 -4.37 7.99
C LYS A 186 2.70 -4.53 8.93
N PHE A 187 3.93 -4.45 8.41
CA PHE A 187 5.13 -4.52 9.24
C PHE A 187 5.22 -3.34 10.21
N HIS A 188 4.84 -2.14 9.78
CA HIS A 188 4.81 -0.96 10.65
C HIS A 188 3.84 -1.15 11.82
N PHE A 189 2.66 -1.73 11.56
CA PHE A 189 1.67 -2.05 12.59
C PHE A 189 2.13 -3.14 13.55
N GLU A 190 2.80 -4.18 13.05
CA GLU A 190 3.34 -5.28 13.87
C GLU A 190 4.47 -4.80 14.79
N ILE A 191 5.35 -3.91 14.32
CA ILE A 191 6.39 -3.28 15.14
C ILE A 191 5.79 -2.39 16.23
N ILE A 192 4.77 -1.59 15.90
CA ILE A 192 4.12 -0.68 16.87
C ILE A 192 3.36 -1.46 17.95
N SER A 193 2.78 -2.62 17.62
CA SER A 193 2.11 -3.49 18.61
C SER A 193 3.09 -4.02 19.68
N VAL A 194 4.38 -4.11 19.36
CA VAL A 194 5.45 -4.54 20.27
C VAL A 194 6.01 -3.37 21.10
N VAL A 195 5.91 -2.13 20.60
CA VAL A 195 6.47 -0.93 21.25
C VAL A 195 5.33 -0.09 21.86
N GLN A 196 4.93 -0.44 23.07
CA GLN A 196 3.97 0.34 23.86
C GLN A 196 4.37 1.83 23.96
N GLY A 197 3.41 2.72 23.69
CA GLY A 197 3.37 4.07 24.26
C GLY A 197 3.76 5.23 23.35
N LYS A 198 2.93 5.58 22.36
CA LYS A 198 2.60 6.98 21.98
C LYS A 198 1.47 7.05 20.94
N HIS A 199 0.47 7.87 21.24
CA HIS A 199 -0.91 7.79 20.77
C HIS A 199 -1.25 8.70 19.56
N PHE A 200 -0.27 9.07 18.73
CA PHE A 200 -0.49 10.05 17.65
C PHE A 200 -0.43 9.42 16.24
N PHE A 201 0.50 8.49 16.02
CA PHE A 201 0.58 7.72 14.76
C PHE A 201 -0.48 6.61 14.68
N LEU A 202 -1.04 6.24 15.83
CA LEU A 202 -1.98 5.13 15.96
C LEU A 202 -3.31 5.39 15.23
N HIS A 203 -3.79 6.64 15.16
CA HIS A 203 -5.11 6.95 14.64
C HIS A 203 -5.13 7.14 13.11
N VAL A 204 -4.10 7.79 12.53
CA VAL A 204 -3.97 7.88 11.06
C VAL A 204 -3.85 6.47 10.45
N VAL A 205 -3.03 5.62 11.07
CA VAL A 205 -2.81 4.25 10.60
C VAL A 205 -4.04 3.39 10.89
N ALA A 206 -4.70 3.52 12.05
CA ALA A 206 -5.94 2.79 12.35
C ALA A 206 -7.06 3.08 11.32
N LEU A 207 -7.13 4.29 10.75
CA LEU A 207 -8.17 4.64 9.77
C LEU A 207 -7.82 4.34 8.32
N ALA A 208 -6.54 4.36 7.93
CA ALA A 208 -6.13 3.61 6.74
C ALA A 208 -6.49 2.12 6.90
N VAL A 209 -6.51 1.65 8.16
CA VAL A 209 -6.78 0.27 8.56
C VAL A 209 -8.26 -0.05 8.85
N ASP A 210 -9.19 0.90 8.96
CA ASP A 210 -10.63 0.55 9.06
C ASP A 210 -11.15 0.00 7.73
N THR A 211 -10.55 0.42 6.60
CA THR A 211 -10.67 -0.29 5.31
C THR A 211 -9.98 -1.66 5.28
N VAL A 212 -9.14 -1.97 6.29
CA VAL A 212 -8.31 -3.18 6.46
C VAL A 212 -8.85 -4.05 7.62
N GLU A 213 -9.97 -3.73 8.27
CA GLU A 213 -10.67 -4.72 9.11
C GLU A 213 -11.16 -5.92 8.26
N MET A 214 -11.18 -5.79 6.93
CA MET A 214 -11.29 -6.88 5.95
C MET A 214 -10.03 -7.77 5.81
N LEU A 215 -8.88 -7.42 6.40
CA LEU A 215 -7.57 -8.04 6.16
C LEU A 215 -6.84 -8.40 7.46
N LYS A 216 -7.56 -8.85 8.49
CA LYS A 216 -6.99 -9.38 9.74
C LYS A 216 -6.40 -10.79 9.63
N SER A 217 -6.36 -11.40 8.45
CA SER A 217 -5.70 -12.71 8.26
C SER A 217 -4.61 -12.66 7.18
N THR A 218 -3.62 -13.52 7.37
CA THR A 218 -2.58 -13.93 6.42
C THR A 218 -1.27 -13.15 6.50
N MET A 219 -0.33 -13.73 7.26
CA MET A 219 1.11 -13.63 7.04
C MET A 219 1.43 -13.76 5.54
N VAL A 220 1.99 -12.71 4.92
CA VAL A 220 2.42 -12.74 3.52
C VAL A 220 3.84 -13.35 3.49
N GLU A 221 3.91 -14.68 3.60
CA GLU A 221 5.02 -15.47 3.04
C GLU A 221 4.55 -16.37 1.88
N LYS A 222 3.25 -16.40 1.60
CA LYS A 222 2.67 -17.10 0.45
C LYS A 222 1.68 -16.16 -0.23
N LEU A 223 1.58 -16.24 -1.57
CA LEU A 223 0.39 -15.71 -2.26
C LEU A 223 -0.83 -16.23 -1.49
N PRO A 224 -1.84 -15.39 -1.19
CA PRO A 224 -3.06 -15.85 -0.55
C PRO A 224 -3.55 -17.06 -1.34
N ASN A 225 -3.68 -18.21 -0.68
CA ASN A 225 -4.41 -19.31 -1.29
C ASN A 225 -5.83 -18.78 -1.50
N ASP A 226 -6.39 -18.91 -2.70
CA ASP A 226 -7.74 -18.41 -3.02
C ASP A 226 -8.79 -18.85 -1.98
N LEU A 227 -8.52 -19.97 -1.31
CA LEU A 227 -9.29 -20.49 -0.19
C LEU A 227 -9.29 -19.60 1.07
N GLU A 228 -8.14 -19.03 1.47
CA GLU A 228 -8.03 -18.12 2.62
C GLU A 228 -8.74 -16.78 2.33
N GLY A 229 -8.61 -16.29 1.10
CA GLY A 229 -9.33 -15.10 0.64
C GLY A 229 -10.85 -15.31 0.61
N MET A 230 -11.28 -16.50 0.19
CA MET A 230 -12.69 -16.89 0.21
C MET A 230 -13.22 -17.05 1.64
N GLU A 231 -12.45 -17.66 2.53
CA GLU A 231 -12.82 -17.80 3.95
C GLU A 231 -13.02 -16.44 4.62
N SER A 232 -12.08 -15.51 4.45
CA SER A 232 -12.19 -14.14 4.98
C SER A 232 -13.43 -13.42 4.42
N SER A 233 -13.63 -13.50 3.10
CA SER A 233 -14.80 -12.90 2.44
C SER A 233 -16.12 -13.47 2.97
N MET A 234 -16.15 -14.77 3.26
CA MET A 234 -17.33 -15.46 3.81
C MET A 234 -17.59 -15.05 5.27
N GLN A 235 -16.54 -14.89 6.08
CA GLN A 235 -16.65 -14.39 7.45
C GLN A 235 -17.17 -12.95 7.48
N ASN A 236 -16.67 -12.09 6.58
CA ASN A 236 -17.14 -10.71 6.47
C ASN A 236 -18.60 -10.65 6.02
N LEU A 237 -18.99 -11.47 5.03
CA LEU A 237 -20.39 -11.57 4.61
C LEU A 237 -21.28 -12.03 5.77
N TYR A 238 -20.83 -13.00 6.56
CA TYR A 238 -21.57 -13.46 7.75
C TYR A 238 -21.75 -12.35 8.79
N ALA A 239 -20.69 -11.58 9.07
CA ALA A 239 -20.76 -10.44 10.00
C ALA A 239 -21.74 -9.36 9.54
N LEU A 240 -21.71 -9.01 8.25
CA LEU A 240 -22.64 -8.03 7.65
C LEU A 240 -24.09 -8.51 7.71
N ILE A 241 -24.33 -9.81 7.47
CA ILE A 241 -25.67 -10.40 7.59
C ILE A 241 -26.15 -10.36 9.05
N ASP A 242 -25.27 -10.63 10.02
CA ASP A 242 -25.60 -10.56 11.45
C ASP A 242 -25.96 -9.13 11.89
N GLU A 243 -25.27 -8.13 11.36
CA GLU A 243 -25.59 -6.71 11.59
C GLU A 243 -26.96 -6.32 11.00
N ILE A 244 -27.24 -6.75 9.77
CA ILE A 244 -28.55 -6.53 9.14
C ILE A 244 -29.66 -7.23 9.95
N TYR A 245 -29.40 -8.45 10.44
CA TYR A 245 -30.35 -9.20 11.25
C TYR A 245 -30.69 -8.44 12.55
N LYS A 246 -29.68 -7.93 13.26
CA LYS A 246 -29.86 -7.08 14.46
C LYS A 246 -30.68 -5.82 14.15
N TYR A 247 -30.37 -5.13 13.05
CA TYR A 247 -31.15 -3.95 12.65
C TYR A 247 -32.62 -4.27 12.40
N VAL A 248 -32.90 -5.38 11.70
CA VAL A 248 -34.29 -5.81 11.42
C VAL A 248 -35.02 -6.18 12.71
N ASP A 249 -34.38 -6.92 13.62
CA ASP A 249 -34.94 -7.27 14.93
C ASP A 249 -35.24 -6.00 15.76
N ASP A 250 -34.33 -5.03 15.79
CA ASP A 250 -34.52 -3.77 16.52
C ASP A 250 -35.66 -2.91 15.97
N VAL A 251 -35.88 -2.95 14.65
CA VAL A 251 -37.04 -2.28 14.01
C VAL A 251 -38.34 -3.02 14.32
N VAL A 252 -38.33 -4.37 14.32
CA VAL A 252 -39.51 -5.19 14.65
C VAL A 252 -39.90 -5.04 16.13
N GLU A 253 -38.92 -4.95 17.03
CA GLU A 253 -39.11 -4.68 18.45
C GLU A 253 -39.41 -3.20 18.77
N ALA A 254 -39.51 -2.35 17.75
CA ALA A 254 -39.77 -0.91 17.85
C ALA A 254 -38.72 -0.13 18.68
N ARG A 255 -37.49 -0.65 18.77
CA ARG A 255 -36.33 0.06 19.37
C ARG A 255 -35.77 1.13 18.43
N VAL A 256 -35.83 0.90 17.12
CA VAL A 256 -35.31 1.80 16.08
C VAL A 256 -36.43 2.17 15.10
N ALA A 257 -36.42 3.43 14.62
CA ALA A 257 -37.40 3.89 13.64
C ALA A 257 -37.19 3.20 12.27
N PRO A 258 -38.24 2.68 11.63
CA PRO A 258 -38.13 1.96 10.36
C PRO A 258 -37.72 2.92 9.22
N ASP A 259 -36.68 2.55 8.47
CA ASP A 259 -36.35 3.18 7.18
C ASP A 259 -36.85 2.32 6.01
N ASN A 260 -37.85 2.83 5.30
CA ASN A 260 -38.46 2.17 4.15
C ASN A 260 -37.47 1.99 2.97
N LYS A 261 -36.42 2.81 2.85
CA LYS A 261 -35.41 2.66 1.80
C LYS A 261 -34.54 1.44 2.07
N ILE A 262 -34.09 1.27 3.31
CA ILE A 262 -33.29 0.12 3.74
C ILE A 262 -34.12 -1.16 3.63
N GLY A 263 -35.37 -1.13 4.11
CA GLY A 263 -36.28 -2.29 4.00
C GLY A 263 -36.50 -2.75 2.56
N ARG A 264 -36.68 -1.81 1.63
CA ARG A 264 -36.82 -2.13 0.20
C ARG A 264 -35.53 -2.69 -0.40
N PHE A 265 -34.38 -2.12 -0.05
CA PHE A 265 -33.09 -2.61 -0.51
C PHE A 265 -32.79 -4.04 -0.04
N ILE A 266 -33.11 -4.36 1.22
CA ILE A 266 -32.98 -5.73 1.76
C ILE A 266 -33.90 -6.68 1.01
N ALA A 267 -35.17 -6.30 0.80
CA ALA A 267 -36.14 -7.13 0.07
C ALA A 267 -35.70 -7.39 -1.38
N ASP A 268 -35.23 -6.37 -2.08
CA ASP A 268 -34.72 -6.49 -3.45
C ASP A 268 -33.47 -7.40 -3.48
N THR A 269 -32.56 -7.26 -2.52
CA THR A 269 -31.36 -8.10 -2.38
C THR A 269 -31.72 -9.57 -2.13
N VAL A 270 -32.60 -9.87 -1.18
CA VAL A 270 -33.04 -11.25 -0.90
C VAL A 270 -33.78 -11.85 -2.10
N SER A 271 -34.56 -11.03 -2.82
CA SER A 271 -35.27 -11.49 -4.01
C SER A 271 -34.33 -11.82 -5.19
N SER A 272 -33.15 -11.20 -5.23
CA SER A 272 -32.11 -11.44 -6.24
C SER A 272 -31.37 -12.77 -6.04
N MET A 273 -31.47 -13.37 -4.85
CA MET A 273 -30.78 -14.64 -4.57
C MET A 273 -31.40 -15.79 -5.38
N PRO A 274 -30.58 -16.56 -6.10
CA PRO A 274 -31.07 -17.70 -6.86
C PRO A 274 -31.61 -18.77 -5.91
N LYS A 275 -32.89 -19.13 -6.08
CA LYS A 275 -33.53 -20.22 -5.34
C LYS A 275 -33.05 -21.56 -5.89
N LEU A 276 -31.91 -22.03 -5.39
CA LEU A 276 -31.37 -23.33 -5.73
C LEU A 276 -32.06 -24.42 -4.90
N SER A 277 -32.38 -25.55 -5.53
CA SER A 277 -32.80 -26.73 -4.76
C SER A 277 -31.61 -27.26 -3.95
N PRO A 278 -31.80 -27.80 -2.74
CA PRO A 278 -30.71 -28.35 -1.92
C PRO A 278 -29.83 -29.35 -2.70
N ALA A 279 -30.48 -30.23 -3.48
CA ALA A 279 -29.77 -31.23 -4.29
C ALA A 279 -28.92 -30.61 -5.43
N SER A 280 -29.34 -29.48 -6.01
CA SER A 280 -28.56 -28.78 -7.03
C SER A 280 -27.38 -28.03 -6.42
N PHE A 281 -27.57 -27.44 -5.24
CA PHE A 281 -26.52 -26.76 -4.49
C PHE A 281 -25.44 -27.75 -4.04
N ASP A 282 -25.83 -28.87 -3.43
CA ASP A 282 -24.88 -29.88 -2.95
C ASP A 282 -24.03 -30.44 -4.09
N ARG A 283 -24.61 -30.66 -5.27
CA ARG A 283 -23.84 -31.09 -6.45
C ARG A 283 -22.86 -30.01 -6.90
N LEU A 284 -23.33 -28.78 -7.12
CA LEU A 284 -22.48 -27.66 -7.53
C LEU A 284 -21.33 -27.39 -6.56
N PHE A 285 -21.61 -27.44 -5.25
CA PHE A 285 -20.65 -27.19 -4.20
C PHE A 285 -19.61 -28.31 -4.10
N ASN A 286 -20.05 -29.58 -4.10
CA ASN A 286 -19.14 -30.72 -4.03
C ASN A 286 -18.26 -30.82 -5.28
N ASP A 287 -18.81 -30.61 -6.48
CA ASP A 287 -18.04 -30.61 -7.72
C ASP A 287 -16.94 -29.54 -7.67
N LYS A 288 -17.27 -28.33 -7.20
CA LYS A 288 -16.29 -27.23 -7.09
C LYS A 288 -15.24 -27.46 -6.00
N ILE A 289 -15.61 -28.04 -4.87
CA ILE A 289 -14.63 -28.42 -3.84
C ILE A 289 -13.68 -29.49 -4.37
N GLN A 290 -14.19 -30.50 -5.07
CA GLN A 290 -13.36 -31.56 -5.65
C GLN A 290 -12.37 -31.00 -6.67
N ASP A 291 -12.83 -30.15 -7.60
CA ASP A 291 -11.98 -29.48 -8.59
C ASP A 291 -10.85 -28.68 -7.92
N ASN A 292 -11.20 -27.86 -6.91
CA ASN A 292 -10.23 -27.03 -6.20
C ASN A 292 -9.24 -27.86 -5.40
N LEU A 293 -9.69 -28.91 -4.70
CA LEU A 293 -8.80 -29.83 -4.00
C LEU A 293 -7.84 -30.52 -4.96
N ALA A 294 -8.31 -30.99 -6.11
CA ALA A 294 -7.47 -31.61 -7.13
C ALA A 294 -6.37 -30.66 -7.62
N LEU A 295 -6.70 -29.37 -7.81
CA LEU A 295 -5.75 -28.34 -8.20
C LEU A 295 -4.69 -28.07 -7.11
N VAL A 296 -5.11 -28.01 -5.84
CA VAL A 296 -4.19 -27.89 -4.69
C VAL A 296 -3.27 -29.10 -4.61
N TYR A 297 -3.79 -30.32 -4.78
CA TYR A 297 -2.98 -31.53 -4.80
C TYR A 297 -1.96 -31.52 -5.93
N LEU A 298 -2.35 -31.11 -7.15
CA LEU A 298 -1.43 -31.01 -8.28
C LEU A 298 -0.32 -29.99 -8.03
N SER A 299 -0.66 -28.82 -7.46
CA SER A 299 0.31 -27.80 -7.04
C SER A 299 1.27 -28.33 -5.96
N SER A 300 0.75 -29.10 -5.00
CA SER A 300 1.59 -29.72 -3.97
C SER A 300 2.54 -30.76 -4.58
N ILE A 301 2.05 -31.64 -5.45
CA ILE A 301 2.86 -32.68 -6.09
C ILE A 301 3.96 -32.05 -6.95
N THR A 302 3.63 -31.04 -7.77
CA THR A 302 4.62 -30.33 -8.60
C THR A 302 5.67 -29.64 -7.74
N ARG A 303 5.27 -28.97 -6.64
CA ARG A 303 6.22 -28.39 -5.67
C ARG A 303 7.12 -29.45 -5.04
N THR A 304 6.58 -30.60 -4.65
CA THR A 304 7.37 -31.72 -4.13
C THR A 304 8.33 -32.27 -5.18
N GLN A 305 7.89 -32.40 -6.44
CA GLN A 305 8.75 -32.86 -7.54
C GLN A 305 9.91 -31.88 -7.80
N ILE A 306 9.65 -30.57 -7.77
CA ILE A 306 10.71 -29.54 -7.90
C ILE A 306 11.69 -29.66 -6.74
N ALA A 307 11.21 -29.72 -5.49
CA ALA A 307 12.06 -29.83 -4.31
C ALA A 307 12.93 -31.11 -4.31
N VAL A 308 12.36 -32.23 -4.78
CA VAL A 308 13.09 -33.49 -4.95
C VAL A 308 14.14 -33.37 -6.07
N ALA A 309 13.78 -32.78 -7.20
CA ALA A 309 14.70 -32.57 -8.32
C ALA A 309 15.88 -31.68 -7.91
N GLU A 310 15.63 -30.60 -7.18
CA GLU A 310 16.66 -29.73 -6.62
C GLU A 310 17.59 -30.49 -5.68
N LYS A 311 17.03 -31.23 -4.70
CA LYS A 311 17.83 -32.03 -3.75
C LYS A 311 18.67 -33.10 -4.46
N LEU A 312 18.12 -33.79 -5.46
CA LEU A 312 18.84 -34.78 -6.25
C LEU A 312 19.99 -34.14 -7.03
N ASN A 313 19.74 -32.97 -7.64
CA ASN A 313 20.77 -32.24 -8.36
C ASN A 313 21.90 -31.77 -7.42
N THR A 314 21.56 -31.22 -6.25
CA THR A 314 22.55 -30.86 -5.22
C THR A 314 23.35 -32.06 -4.74
N ALA A 315 22.71 -33.20 -4.47
CA ALA A 315 23.37 -34.43 -4.04
C ALA A 315 24.31 -34.98 -5.14
N ALA A 316 23.89 -34.94 -6.41
CA ALA A 316 24.72 -35.35 -7.54
C ALA A 316 25.96 -34.46 -7.68
N GLN A 317 25.79 -33.14 -7.58
CA GLN A 317 26.91 -32.19 -7.59
C GLN A 317 27.87 -32.41 -6.42
N MET A 318 27.36 -32.63 -5.21
CA MET A 318 28.17 -32.93 -4.03
C MET A 318 28.98 -34.23 -4.22
N ARG A 319 28.35 -35.27 -4.76
CA ARG A 319 29.01 -36.56 -5.05
C ARG A 319 30.11 -36.43 -6.10
N LEU A 320 29.92 -35.58 -7.12
CA LEU A 320 30.95 -35.29 -8.12
C LEU A 320 32.13 -34.53 -7.50
N LYS A 321 31.88 -33.54 -6.63
CA LYS A 321 32.93 -32.81 -5.90
C LYS A 321 33.75 -33.74 -4.99
N LEU A 322 33.08 -34.64 -4.25
CA LEU A 322 33.75 -35.63 -3.41
C LEU A 322 34.62 -36.59 -4.24
N ARG A 323 34.11 -37.10 -5.37
CA ARG A 323 34.89 -37.97 -6.28
C ARG A 323 36.08 -37.25 -6.91
N ALA A 324 35.93 -35.97 -7.25
CA ALA A 324 37.04 -35.17 -7.75
C ALA A 324 38.12 -35.01 -6.68
N SER A 325 37.75 -34.62 -5.45
CA SER A 325 38.68 -34.49 -4.32
C SER A 325 39.44 -35.80 -4.03
N ASP A 326 38.71 -36.93 -4.03
CA ASP A 326 39.26 -38.26 -3.74
C ASP A 326 40.25 -38.74 -4.83
N ARG A 327 40.03 -38.35 -6.10
CA ARG A 327 41.00 -38.57 -7.19
C ARG A 327 42.25 -37.72 -7.00
N THR A 328 42.09 -36.44 -6.70
CA THR A 328 43.21 -35.51 -6.48
C THR A 328 44.08 -35.97 -5.30
N PHE A 329 43.45 -36.48 -4.23
CA PHE A 329 44.15 -37.04 -3.08
C PHE A 329 44.95 -38.30 -3.46
N LYS A 330 44.33 -39.25 -4.20
CA LYS A 330 45.03 -40.46 -4.67
C LYS A 330 46.20 -40.15 -5.61
N GLU A 331 46.08 -39.13 -6.46
CA GLU A 331 47.19 -38.68 -7.31
C GLU A 331 48.34 -38.11 -6.48
N ARG A 332 48.04 -37.25 -5.49
CA ARG A 332 49.05 -36.72 -4.57
C ARG A 332 49.74 -37.83 -3.76
N LEU A 333 48.99 -38.82 -3.29
CA LEU A 333 49.55 -39.97 -2.57
C LEU A 333 50.45 -40.84 -3.47
N ARG A 334 50.07 -41.06 -4.73
CA ARG A 334 50.91 -41.75 -5.71
C ARG A 334 52.19 -40.99 -6.01
N MET A 335 52.12 -39.66 -6.14
CA MET A 335 53.32 -38.83 -6.32
C MET A 335 54.24 -38.92 -5.10
N ALA A 336 53.71 -38.85 -3.88
CA ALA A 336 54.49 -39.00 -2.65
C ALA A 336 55.18 -40.37 -2.56
N LYS A 337 54.45 -41.46 -2.86
CA LYS A 337 55.01 -42.82 -2.83
C LYS A 337 56.08 -43.05 -3.91
N LYS A 338 55.92 -42.45 -5.09
CA LYS A 338 56.93 -42.52 -6.16
C LYS A 338 58.22 -41.78 -5.80
N ILE A 339 58.16 -40.76 -4.95
CA ILE A 339 59.32 -40.06 -4.40
C ILE A 339 60.02 -40.90 -3.32
N GLU A 340 59.27 -41.73 -2.59
CA GLU A 340 59.79 -42.63 -1.56
C GLU A 340 60.45 -43.89 -2.14
N ASP A 341 59.90 -44.45 -3.22
CA ASP A 341 60.41 -45.65 -3.92
C ASP A 341 61.57 -45.35 -4.91
N ASP A 342 62.04 -44.11 -5.02
CA ASP A 342 63.14 -43.73 -5.92
C ASP A 342 64.50 -44.23 -5.38
N PRO A 343 65.23 -45.10 -6.10
CA PRO A 343 66.44 -45.78 -5.61
C PRO A 343 67.62 -44.84 -5.28
N ALA A 344 67.52 -43.54 -5.57
CA ALA A 344 68.49 -42.54 -5.11
C ALA A 344 68.48 -42.31 -3.58
N VAL A 345 67.43 -42.74 -2.87
CA VAL A 345 67.24 -42.49 -1.42
C VAL A 345 67.88 -43.56 -0.51
N HIS A 346 68.21 -44.75 -1.04
CA HIS A 346 68.73 -45.87 -0.24
C HIS A 346 70.27 -45.98 -0.13
N ARG A 347 71.03 -44.90 -0.36
CA ARG A 347 72.47 -44.90 0.00
C ARG A 347 72.64 -44.57 1.49
N PRO A 348 73.34 -45.39 2.30
CA PRO A 348 73.57 -45.08 3.69
C PRO A 348 74.69 -44.04 3.78
N GLY A 349 74.35 -42.81 4.16
CA GLY A 349 75.33 -41.78 4.44
C GLY A 349 74.70 -40.42 4.72
N GLY A 350 74.79 -39.96 5.97
CA GLY A 350 74.58 -38.56 6.36
C GLY A 350 73.29 -38.30 7.13
N LEU A 351 73.43 -38.06 8.43
CA LEU A 351 72.38 -37.93 9.44
C LEU A 351 71.52 -36.64 9.37
N ASP A 352 71.63 -35.81 8.33
CA ASP A 352 71.10 -34.43 8.40
C ASP A 352 69.79 -34.17 7.63
N HIS A 353 69.20 -35.17 6.97
CA HIS A 353 68.01 -34.97 6.13
C HIS A 353 66.67 -35.48 6.68
N VAL A 354 66.66 -36.06 7.89
CA VAL A 354 65.44 -36.71 8.45
C VAL A 354 64.48 -35.70 9.11
N HIS A 355 64.94 -34.50 9.49
CA HIS A 355 64.10 -33.52 10.21
C HIS A 355 63.16 -32.68 9.34
N LEU A 356 63.36 -32.62 8.01
CA LEU A 356 62.52 -31.82 7.10
C LEU A 356 61.40 -32.60 6.43
N ARG A 357 61.38 -33.93 6.52
CA ARG A 357 60.43 -34.77 5.75
C ARG A 357 59.30 -35.39 6.57
N THR A 358 59.40 -35.41 7.90
CA THR A 358 58.26 -35.74 8.77
C THR A 358 57.18 -34.65 8.82
N GLY A 359 57.51 -33.41 8.47
CA GLY A 359 56.54 -32.30 8.40
C GLY A 359 55.47 -32.50 7.31
N ALA A 360 55.83 -33.11 6.17
CA ALA A 360 54.89 -33.31 5.06
C ALA A 360 53.87 -34.44 5.31
N LEU A 361 54.11 -35.31 6.28
CA LEU A 361 53.19 -36.40 6.66
C LEU A 361 52.21 -35.98 7.78
N LEU A 362 52.58 -34.98 8.59
CA LEU A 362 51.72 -34.42 9.65
C LEU A 362 50.65 -33.44 9.13
N ASP A 363 50.85 -32.83 7.96
CA ASP A 363 49.85 -32.00 7.28
C ASP A 363 48.70 -32.81 6.63
N ILE A 364 48.73 -34.15 6.68
CA ILE A 364 47.70 -35.03 6.13
C ILE A 364 46.52 -35.21 7.11
N VAL A 365 46.69 -34.90 8.40
CA VAL A 365 45.68 -35.14 9.44
C VAL A 365 44.61 -34.03 9.57
N PRO A 366 44.86 -32.73 9.34
CA PRO A 366 43.83 -31.70 9.59
C PRO A 366 42.72 -31.65 8.54
N ALA A 367 42.92 -32.24 7.35
CA ALA A 367 41.98 -32.16 6.25
C ALA A 367 40.68 -32.98 6.44
N PHE A 368 40.57 -33.75 7.53
CA PHE A 368 39.38 -34.55 7.84
C PHE A 368 38.41 -33.89 8.84
N ASN A 369 38.79 -32.77 9.49
CA ASN A 369 37.98 -32.13 10.55
C ASN A 369 37.21 -30.86 10.10
N ALA A 370 37.14 -30.56 8.81
CA ALA A 370 36.43 -29.39 8.28
C ALA A 370 35.53 -29.73 7.08
N LEU A 371 34.71 -30.79 7.22
CA LEU A 371 33.67 -31.19 6.27
C LEU A 371 32.39 -31.59 7.01
#